data_AF-A0A8J8DH33-F1
#
_entry.id   AF-A0A8J8DH33-F1
#
_cell.length_a   1.000
_cell.length_b   1.000
_cell.length_c   1.000
_cell.angle_alpha   90.00
_cell.angle_beta   90.00
_cell.angle_gamma   90.00
#
_symmetry.space_group_name_H-M   'P 1'
#
loop_
_entity.id
_entity.type
_entity.pdbx_description
1 polymer ?
#
loop_
_entity_poly.entity_id
_entity_poly.type
_entity_poly.pdbx_seq_one_letter_code
_entity_poly.pdbx_strand_id
1 'polypeptide(L)'
;MLRGIGYLLSITLALYALSKLSRGLEFSSTPAGRLLGLLVTILLAYLISRLFYDFPLRWAADLESVSHAMALMLPLYAFSLIGMLYFGVERFMDMARPDFVGEWSPFLVPYSLVFWTLSGILTAFFYDAVPYELFSERGRIAGIMGATAVFALNYNQPLLTGIWRPEDIIFFGAAFTYSYSVNRKPLVLVIAYLLSELPLWWCLLSSLGKAVFAGYITARFLISAYFLFKHLA
;
A
#
# COMPACT_ATOMS: atom_id res chain seq x y z
N MET A 1 4.34 13.82 -19.88
CA MET A 1 4.06 14.84 -18.83
C MET A 1 2.60 15.31 -18.82
N LEU A 2 2.05 15.84 -19.91
CA LEU A 2 0.61 16.20 -19.97
C LEU A 2 -0.31 15.00 -19.65
N ARG A 3 0.01 13.81 -20.18
CA ARG A 3 -0.71 12.57 -19.84
C ARG A 3 -0.64 12.24 -18.35
N GLY A 4 0.53 12.38 -17.72
CA GLY A 4 0.70 12.17 -16.28
C GLY A 4 -0.10 13.16 -15.42
N ILE A 5 -0.08 14.45 -15.77
CA ILE A 5 -0.89 15.48 -15.09
C ILE A 5 -2.39 15.18 -15.28
N GLY A 6 -2.80 14.84 -16.50
CA GLY A 6 -4.19 14.45 -16.79
C GLY A 6 -4.62 13.23 -15.99
N TYR A 7 -3.75 12.22 -15.86
CA TYR A 7 -3.98 11.04 -15.04
C TYR A 7 -4.14 11.40 -13.57
N LEU A 8 -3.20 12.15 -13.01
CA LEU A 8 -3.23 12.63 -11.62
C LEU A 8 -4.54 13.36 -11.31
N LEU A 9 -4.93 14.33 -12.14
CA LEU A 9 -6.17 15.08 -11.94
C LEU A 9 -7.40 14.18 -12.04
N SER A 10 -7.45 13.31 -13.05
CA SER A 10 -8.61 12.44 -13.29
C SER A 10 -8.80 11.43 -12.16
N ILE A 11 -7.72 10.74 -11.75
CA ILE A 11 -7.80 9.76 -10.66
C ILE A 11 -8.13 10.45 -9.35
N THR A 12 -7.48 11.57 -9.01
CA THR A 12 -7.76 12.29 -7.77
C THR A 12 -9.19 12.80 -7.71
N LEU A 13 -9.68 13.48 -8.74
CA LEU A 13 -11.05 13.98 -8.73
C LEU A 13 -12.09 12.85 -8.65
N ALA A 14 -11.89 11.75 -9.40
CA ALA A 14 -12.80 10.62 -9.40
C ALA A 14 -12.87 9.93 -8.02
N LEU A 15 -11.71 9.67 -7.41
CA LEU A 15 -11.66 8.99 -6.10
C LEU A 15 -12.22 9.86 -4.98
N TYR A 16 -11.96 11.17 -5.02
CA TYR A 16 -12.53 12.11 -4.05
C TYR A 16 -14.05 12.24 -4.20
N ALA A 17 -14.56 12.28 -5.44
CA ALA A 17 -16.00 12.28 -5.69
C ALA A 17 -16.65 10.99 -5.18
N LEU A 18 -16.07 9.82 -5.48
CA LEU A 18 -16.57 8.53 -5.02
C LEU A 18 -16.64 8.45 -3.49
N SER A 19 -15.58 8.89 -2.80
CA SER A 19 -15.56 8.85 -1.34
C SER A 19 -16.52 9.85 -0.71
N LYS A 20 -16.68 11.04 -1.30
CA LYS A 20 -17.68 12.01 -0.84
C LYS A 20 -19.10 11.45 -0.97
N LEU A 21 -19.40 10.76 -2.06
CA LEU A 21 -20.69 10.07 -2.25
C LEU A 21 -20.87 8.94 -1.24
N SER A 22 -19.81 8.15 -0.99
CA SER A 22 -19.85 7.00 -0.10
C SER A 22 -20.01 7.37 1.39
N ARG A 23 -19.50 8.54 1.82
CA ARG A 23 -19.64 9.00 3.21
C ARG A 23 -21.10 9.17 3.67
N GLY A 24 -22.03 9.40 2.74
CA GLY A 24 -23.45 9.52 3.04
C GLY A 24 -24.19 8.19 3.15
N LEU A 25 -23.52 7.06 2.91
CA LEU A 25 -24.15 5.73 2.84
C LEU A 25 -23.70 4.86 4.01
N GLU A 26 -24.63 4.47 4.88
CA GLU A 26 -24.35 3.56 5.99
C GLU A 26 -23.72 2.24 5.52
N PHE A 27 -24.14 1.74 4.35
CA PHE A 27 -23.59 0.54 3.74
C PHE A 27 -22.07 0.59 3.58
N SER A 28 -21.49 1.76 3.28
CA SER A 28 -20.05 1.95 3.10
C SER A 28 -19.24 1.77 4.39
N SER A 29 -19.89 1.76 5.56
CA SER A 29 -19.24 1.44 6.83
C SER A 29 -19.07 -0.08 7.06
N THR A 30 -19.89 -0.90 6.41
CA THR A 30 -19.88 -2.37 6.54
C THR A 30 -18.69 -3.00 5.79
N PRO A 31 -18.23 -4.21 6.17
CA PRO A 31 -17.19 -4.92 5.42
C PRO A 31 -17.53 -5.11 3.94
N ALA A 32 -18.77 -5.49 3.64
CA ALA A 32 -19.24 -5.68 2.26
C ALA A 32 -19.20 -4.37 1.46
N GLY A 33 -19.64 -3.25 2.06
CA GLY A 33 -19.60 -1.95 1.40
C GLY A 33 -18.19 -1.41 1.21
N ARG A 34 -17.26 -1.65 2.15
CA ARG A 34 -15.84 -1.31 2.00
C ARG A 34 -15.20 -2.09 0.86
N LEU A 35 -15.48 -3.40 0.76
CA LEU A 35 -14.97 -4.23 -0.33
C LEU A 35 -15.55 -3.81 -1.68
N LEU A 36 -16.86 -3.54 -1.75
CA LEU A 36 -17.49 -3.04 -2.97
C LEU A 36 -16.90 -1.69 -3.38
N GLY A 37 -16.73 -0.76 -2.44
CA GLY A 37 -16.11 0.53 -2.68
C GLY A 37 -14.69 0.41 -3.23
N LEU A 38 -13.91 -0.53 -2.70
CA LEU A 38 -12.56 -0.83 -3.20
C LEU A 38 -12.57 -1.44 -4.62
N LEU A 39 -13.50 -2.35 -4.91
CA LEU A 39 -13.67 -2.90 -6.25
C LEU A 39 -14.07 -1.81 -7.27
N VAL A 40 -14.99 -0.93 -6.91
CA VAL A 40 -15.38 0.22 -7.74
C VAL A 40 -14.19 1.16 -7.93
N THR A 41 -13.41 1.41 -6.88
CA THR A 41 -12.18 2.21 -6.93
C THR A 41 -11.17 1.63 -7.91
N ILE A 42 -10.91 0.33 -7.85
CA ILE A 42 -10.00 -0.37 -8.78
C ILE A 42 -10.52 -0.31 -10.20
N LEU A 43 -11.83 -0.51 -10.41
CA LEU A 43 -12.44 -0.41 -11.73
C LEU A 43 -12.28 0.99 -12.32
N LEU A 44 -12.53 2.04 -11.53
CA LEU A 44 -12.34 3.42 -11.96
C LEU A 44 -10.87 3.72 -12.25
N ALA A 45 -9.96 3.31 -11.36
CA ALA A 45 -8.53 3.49 -11.55
C ALA A 45 -8.04 2.76 -12.82
N TYR A 46 -8.58 1.58 -13.10
CA TYR A 46 -8.34 0.84 -14.33
C TYR A 46 -8.83 1.62 -15.56
N LEU A 47 -10.10 2.03 -15.59
CA LEU A 47 -10.68 2.77 -16.71
C LEU A 47 -9.90 4.07 -16.98
N ILE A 48 -9.59 4.84 -15.94
CA ILE A 48 -8.77 6.05 -16.05
C ILE A 48 -7.38 5.69 -16.56
N SER A 49 -6.72 4.65 -16.03
CA SER A 49 -5.40 4.24 -16.51
C SER A 49 -5.43 3.90 -18.00
N ARG A 50 -6.48 3.25 -18.51
CA ARG A 50 -6.61 2.91 -19.93
C ARG A 50 -6.79 4.13 -20.83
N LEU A 51 -7.27 5.26 -20.30
CA LEU A 51 -7.34 6.52 -21.06
C LEU A 51 -5.96 7.16 -21.22
N PHE A 52 -5.06 6.93 -20.27
CA PHE A 52 -3.76 7.61 -20.22
C PHE A 52 -2.57 6.70 -20.51
N TYR A 53 -2.71 5.38 -20.37
CA TYR A 53 -1.63 4.39 -20.44
C TYR A 53 -2.11 3.09 -21.08
N ASP A 54 -1.52 2.76 -22.23
CA ASP A 54 -2.03 1.70 -23.11
C ASP A 54 -1.38 0.33 -22.88
N PHE A 55 -0.26 0.26 -22.16
CA PHE A 55 0.47 -1.00 -22.00
C PHE A 55 -0.11 -1.86 -20.88
N PRO A 56 -0.24 -3.18 -21.11
CA PRO A 56 -0.66 -4.09 -20.06
C PRO A 56 0.43 -4.16 -18.99
N LEU A 57 0.02 -4.03 -17.72
CA LEU A 57 0.93 -4.13 -16.60
C LEU A 57 1.33 -5.61 -16.42
N ARG A 58 2.63 -5.86 -16.31
CA ARG A 58 3.17 -7.22 -16.25
C ARG A 58 3.09 -7.77 -14.83
N TRP A 59 2.40 -8.87 -14.66
CA TRP A 59 2.31 -9.61 -13.40
C TRP A 59 3.52 -10.54 -13.25
N ALA A 60 4.68 -9.96 -12.98
CA ALA A 60 5.91 -10.72 -12.76
C ALA A 60 6.54 -10.33 -11.43
N ALA A 61 7.06 -11.33 -10.74
CA ALA A 61 7.88 -11.18 -9.55
C ALA A 61 9.07 -12.15 -9.64
N ASP A 62 10.18 -11.76 -9.05
CA ASP A 62 11.35 -12.59 -8.87
C ASP A 62 11.99 -12.24 -7.51
N LEU A 63 12.84 -13.13 -7.03
CA LEU A 63 13.42 -13.00 -5.70
C LEU A 63 14.34 -11.78 -5.56
N GLU A 64 15.06 -11.40 -6.61
CA GLU A 64 15.98 -10.25 -6.59
C GLU A 64 15.18 -8.96 -6.42
N SER A 65 14.12 -8.77 -7.21
CA SER A 65 13.23 -7.62 -7.08
C SER A 65 12.52 -7.58 -5.73
N VAL A 66 12.05 -8.73 -5.21
CA VAL A 66 11.46 -8.81 -3.86
C VAL A 66 12.48 -8.41 -2.80
N SER A 67 13.71 -8.91 -2.90
CA SER A 67 14.78 -8.55 -1.96
C SER A 67 15.08 -7.05 -1.99
N HIS A 68 15.08 -6.43 -3.17
CA HIS A 68 15.28 -4.99 -3.32
C HIS A 68 14.15 -4.19 -2.67
N ALA A 69 12.89 -4.54 -2.95
CA ALA A 69 11.74 -3.88 -2.32
C ALA A 69 11.78 -4.01 -0.79
N MET A 70 12.04 -5.23 -0.28
CA MET A 70 12.10 -5.48 1.16
C MET A 70 13.28 -4.75 1.84
N ALA A 71 14.44 -4.65 1.19
CA ALA A 71 15.58 -3.90 1.71
C ALA A 71 15.23 -2.41 1.91
N LEU A 72 14.50 -1.80 0.98
CA LEU A 72 14.03 -0.41 1.10
C LEU A 72 13.02 -0.21 2.23
N MET A 73 12.30 -1.25 2.62
CA MET A 73 11.32 -1.22 3.70
C MET A 73 11.93 -1.39 5.09
N LEU A 74 13.24 -1.66 5.19
CA LEU A 74 13.92 -1.82 6.47
C LEU A 74 13.65 -0.65 7.44
N PRO A 75 13.71 0.63 7.06
CA PRO A 75 13.46 1.71 8.00
C PRO A 75 12.03 1.71 8.55
N LEU A 76 11.02 1.40 7.73
CA LEU A 76 9.63 1.26 8.20
C LEU A 76 9.49 0.11 9.20
N TYR A 77 10.13 -1.03 8.91
CA TYR A 77 10.09 -2.18 9.81
C TYR A 77 10.89 -1.94 11.10
N ALA A 78 11.97 -1.17 11.03
CA ALA A 78 12.70 -0.71 12.21
C ALA A 78 11.81 0.19 13.09
N PHE A 79 11.10 1.16 12.50
CA PHE A 79 10.13 1.98 13.23
C PHE A 79 9.05 1.13 13.91
N SER A 80 8.55 0.11 13.21
CA SER A 80 7.56 -0.80 13.78
C SER A 80 8.11 -1.64 14.93
N LEU A 81 9.34 -2.15 14.79
CA LEU A 81 10.01 -2.93 15.83
C LEU A 81 10.28 -2.07 17.06
N ILE A 82 10.80 -0.85 16.87
CA ILE A 82 11.02 0.13 17.94
C ILE A 82 9.70 0.48 18.61
N GLY A 83 8.65 0.76 17.84
CA GLY A 83 7.31 1.03 18.36
C GLY A 83 6.79 -0.11 19.22
N MET A 84 6.94 -1.35 18.77
CA MET A 84 6.54 -2.53 19.53
C MET A 84 7.33 -2.68 20.84
N LEU A 85 8.65 -2.45 20.82
CA LEU A 85 9.49 -2.52 22.02
C LEU A 85 9.19 -1.37 23.00
N TYR A 86 8.87 -0.19 22.48
CA TYR A 86 8.59 1.00 23.30
C TYR A 86 7.20 0.96 23.95
N PHE A 87 6.15 0.66 23.17
CA PHE A 87 4.78 0.63 23.66
C PHE A 87 4.40 -0.69 24.35
N GLY A 88 5.18 -1.75 24.14
CA GLY A 88 4.85 -3.12 24.52
C GLY A 88 4.00 -3.81 23.45
N VAL A 89 4.15 -5.13 23.36
CA VAL A 89 3.53 -5.94 22.29
C VAL A 89 2.01 -5.85 22.28
N GLU A 90 1.37 -5.88 23.46
CA GLU A 90 -0.10 -5.84 23.57
C GLU A 90 -0.65 -4.54 23.01
N ARG A 91 -0.16 -3.40 23.50
CA ARG A 91 -0.57 -2.09 23.04
C ARG A 91 -0.25 -1.88 21.56
N PHE A 92 0.92 -2.32 21.09
CA PHE A 92 1.29 -2.19 19.68
C PHE A 92 0.39 -3.04 18.78
N MET A 93 0.01 -4.23 19.23
CA MET A 93 -0.95 -5.08 18.53
C MET A 93 -2.35 -4.44 18.51
N ASP A 94 -2.80 -3.82 19.60
CA ASP A 94 -4.07 -3.08 19.61
C ASP A 94 -4.06 -1.87 18.66
N MET A 95 -2.92 -1.17 18.55
CA MET A 95 -2.73 -0.08 17.59
C MET A 95 -2.73 -0.55 16.13
N ALA A 96 -2.39 -1.82 15.89
CA ALA A 96 -2.44 -2.43 14.56
C ALA A 96 -3.86 -2.89 14.17
N ARG A 97 -4.82 -2.93 15.10
CA ARG A 97 -6.20 -3.34 14.80
C ARG A 97 -6.83 -2.39 13.78
N PRO A 98 -7.49 -2.91 12.71
CA PRO A 98 -8.22 -2.06 11.79
C PRO A 98 -9.37 -1.32 12.51
N ASP A 99 -9.53 -0.02 12.25
CA ASP A 99 -10.52 0.83 12.95
C ASP A 99 -11.98 0.38 12.79
N PHE A 100 -12.28 -0.38 11.73
CA PHE A 100 -13.63 -0.89 11.47
C PHE A 100 -13.92 -2.23 12.15
N VAL A 101 -12.95 -2.78 12.90
CA VAL A 101 -13.09 -4.04 13.62
C VAL A 101 -13.19 -3.78 15.12
N GLY A 102 -14.35 -4.11 15.71
CA GLY A 102 -14.52 -4.09 17.16
C GLY A 102 -13.85 -5.30 17.82
N GLU A 103 -14.23 -6.50 17.38
CA GLU A 103 -13.75 -7.78 17.91
C GLU A 103 -13.27 -8.69 16.78
N TRP A 104 -12.37 -9.61 17.13
CA TRP A 104 -11.85 -10.58 16.17
C TRP A 104 -12.92 -11.64 15.85
N SER A 105 -13.02 -12.04 14.58
CA SER A 105 -13.83 -13.18 14.15
C SER A 105 -13.12 -13.96 13.03
N PRO A 106 -13.40 -15.28 12.87
CA PRO A 106 -12.79 -16.09 11.80
C PRO A 106 -13.03 -15.56 10.39
N PHE A 107 -14.14 -14.86 10.16
CA PHE A 107 -14.47 -14.22 8.89
C PHE A 107 -13.43 -13.16 8.48
N LEU A 108 -12.73 -12.54 9.44
CA LEU A 108 -11.73 -11.52 9.14
C LEU A 108 -10.56 -12.05 8.32
N VAL A 109 -10.20 -13.33 8.44
CA VAL A 109 -9.06 -13.93 7.72
C VAL A 109 -9.27 -13.89 6.20
N PRO A 110 -10.31 -14.50 5.61
CA PRO A 110 -10.53 -14.40 4.18
C PRO A 110 -10.87 -12.98 3.74
N TYR A 111 -11.61 -12.22 4.55
CA TYR A 111 -11.93 -10.83 4.24
C TYR A 111 -10.67 -9.96 4.12
N SER A 112 -9.75 -10.04 5.08
CA SER A 112 -8.54 -9.24 5.12
C SER A 112 -7.63 -9.56 3.94
N LEU A 113 -7.44 -10.86 3.64
CA LEU A 113 -6.62 -11.27 2.50
C LEU A 113 -7.14 -10.68 1.20
N VAL A 114 -8.46 -10.74 0.95
CA VAL A 114 -9.06 -10.14 -0.25
C VAL A 114 -8.92 -8.62 -0.23
N PHE A 115 -9.33 -7.98 0.86
CA PHE A 115 -9.37 -6.52 0.98
C PHE A 115 -7.98 -5.90 0.76
N TRP A 116 -6.96 -6.37 1.48
CA TRP A 116 -5.62 -5.80 1.36
C TRP A 116 -4.86 -6.26 0.10
N THR A 117 -5.19 -7.42 -0.47
CA THR A 117 -4.68 -7.77 -1.81
C THR A 117 -5.17 -6.78 -2.86
N LEU A 118 -6.47 -6.46 -2.84
CA LEU A 118 -7.04 -5.45 -3.73
C LEU A 118 -6.44 -4.06 -3.47
N SER A 119 -6.26 -3.66 -2.21
CA SER A 119 -5.56 -2.41 -1.87
C SER A 119 -4.12 -2.39 -2.37
N GLY A 120 -3.39 -3.51 -2.25
CA GLY A 120 -2.04 -3.64 -2.78
C GLY A 120 -2.00 -3.51 -4.30
N ILE A 121 -2.96 -4.10 -5.01
CA ILE A 121 -3.12 -3.92 -6.46
C ILE A 121 -3.38 -2.45 -6.79
N LEU A 122 -4.27 -1.80 -6.04
CA LEU A 122 -4.58 -0.39 -6.24
C LEU A 122 -3.31 0.47 -6.15
N THR A 123 -2.56 0.31 -5.06
CA THR A 123 -1.30 1.01 -4.80
C THR A 123 -0.26 0.73 -5.89
N ALA A 124 0.11 -0.54 -6.06
CA ALA A 124 1.23 -0.94 -6.91
C ALA A 124 1.02 -0.56 -8.38
N PHE A 125 -0.20 -0.70 -8.90
CA PHE A 125 -0.46 -0.52 -10.32
C PHE A 125 -0.88 0.91 -10.64
N PHE A 126 -1.78 1.50 -9.85
CA PHE A 126 -2.40 2.78 -10.20
C PHE A 126 -1.77 3.96 -9.47
N TYR A 127 -1.14 3.77 -8.31
CA TYR A 127 -0.44 4.85 -7.62
C TYR A 127 1.06 4.87 -7.86
N ASP A 128 1.68 3.72 -8.14
CA ASP A 128 3.12 3.62 -8.40
C ASP A 128 3.43 3.43 -9.89
N ALA A 129 3.06 2.27 -10.45
CA ALA A 129 3.55 1.84 -11.76
C ALA A 129 3.08 2.74 -12.91
N VAL A 130 1.76 2.87 -13.11
CA VAL A 130 1.18 3.70 -14.18
C VAL A 130 1.68 5.15 -14.12
N PRO A 131 1.57 5.87 -12.99
CA PRO A 131 2.03 7.25 -12.95
C PRO A 131 3.55 7.35 -13.12
N TYR A 132 4.34 6.41 -12.61
CA TYR A 132 5.77 6.40 -12.90
C TYR A 132 6.06 6.34 -14.40
N GLU A 133 5.39 5.45 -15.15
CA GLU A 133 5.53 5.39 -16.61
C GLU A 133 5.15 6.71 -17.28
N LEU A 134 4.04 7.34 -16.86
CA LEU A 134 3.53 8.59 -17.44
C LEU A 134 4.41 9.82 -17.15
N PHE A 135 5.07 9.85 -16.00
CA PHE A 135 5.93 10.96 -15.58
C PHE A 135 7.41 10.72 -15.94
N SER A 136 7.85 9.47 -16.11
CA SER A 136 9.24 9.11 -16.39
C SER A 136 9.74 9.51 -17.78
N GLU A 137 8.87 9.98 -18.67
CA GLU A 137 9.25 10.62 -19.95
C GLU A 137 10.27 11.76 -19.78
N ARG A 138 10.25 12.43 -18.61
CA ARG A 138 11.19 13.51 -18.26
C ARG A 138 12.38 13.03 -17.41
N GLY A 139 12.52 11.72 -17.25
CA GLY A 139 13.55 11.08 -16.45
C GLY A 139 13.01 10.39 -15.20
N ARG A 140 13.85 9.52 -14.63
CA ARG A 140 13.51 8.67 -13.48
C ARG A 140 13.00 9.44 -12.27
N ILE A 141 13.65 10.56 -11.94
CA ILE A 141 13.28 11.39 -10.77
C ILE A 141 11.87 11.97 -10.95
N ALA A 142 11.54 12.47 -12.14
CA ALA A 142 10.20 12.97 -12.44
C ALA A 142 9.15 11.86 -12.32
N GLY A 143 9.46 10.65 -12.78
CA GLY A 143 8.65 9.46 -12.57
C GLY A 143 8.36 9.21 -11.09
N ILE A 144 9.40 9.17 -10.26
CA ILE A 144 9.29 8.89 -8.81
C ILE A 144 8.47 9.97 -8.11
N MET A 145 8.78 11.25 -8.35
CA MET A 145 8.04 12.36 -7.74
C MET A 145 6.57 12.38 -8.17
N GLY A 146 6.30 12.13 -9.46
CA GLY A 146 4.94 12.12 -10.00
C GLY A 146 4.07 11.02 -9.40
N ALA A 147 4.58 9.79 -9.33
CA ALA A 147 3.87 8.68 -8.69
C ALA A 147 3.71 8.89 -7.18
N THR A 148 4.76 9.36 -6.49
CA THR A 148 4.68 9.70 -5.06
C THR A 148 3.60 10.75 -4.81
N ALA A 149 3.46 11.75 -5.69
CA ALA A 149 2.40 12.76 -5.60
C ALA A 149 1.00 12.17 -5.82
N VAL A 150 0.85 11.27 -6.80
CA VAL A 150 -0.40 10.53 -7.01
C VAL A 150 -0.74 9.71 -5.77
N PHE A 151 0.20 8.96 -5.22
CA PHE A 151 0.00 8.20 -3.99
C PHE A 151 -0.39 9.13 -2.84
N ALA A 152 0.39 10.17 -2.56
CA ALA A 152 0.18 11.06 -1.42
C ALA A 152 -1.16 11.78 -1.45
N LEU A 153 -1.65 12.17 -2.63
CA LEU A 153 -2.93 12.87 -2.76
C LEU A 153 -4.14 11.93 -2.64
N ASN A 154 -3.97 10.63 -2.90
CA ASN A 154 -5.07 9.66 -2.97
C ASN A 154 -5.11 8.70 -1.79
N TYR A 155 -3.96 8.30 -1.23
CA TYR A 155 -3.85 7.45 -0.08
C TYR A 155 -4.46 8.14 1.15
N ASN A 156 -5.47 7.52 1.77
CA ASN A 156 -6.31 8.10 2.83
C ASN A 156 -7.03 9.42 2.49
N GLN A 157 -6.95 9.88 1.23
CA GLN A 157 -7.59 11.10 0.73
C GLN A 157 -7.47 12.29 1.70
N PRO A 158 -6.23 12.75 1.97
CA PRO A 158 -5.95 13.71 3.02
C PRO A 158 -6.72 15.03 2.87
N LEU A 159 -7.08 15.47 1.66
CA LEU A 159 -7.85 16.71 1.49
C LEU A 159 -9.33 16.57 1.90
N LEU A 160 -9.82 15.34 2.11
CA LEU A 160 -11.15 15.06 2.66
C LEU A 160 -11.13 14.61 4.12
N THR A 161 -10.08 13.90 4.54
CA THR A 161 -9.96 13.35 5.90
C THR A 161 -9.16 14.25 6.85
N GLY A 162 -8.32 15.14 6.32
CA GLY A 162 -7.34 15.90 7.08
C GLY A 162 -6.15 15.07 7.57
N ILE A 163 -6.07 13.78 7.22
CA ILE A 163 -5.08 12.85 7.75
C ILE A 163 -3.99 12.60 6.71
N TRP A 164 -2.81 13.16 6.96
CA TRP A 164 -1.59 12.82 6.25
C TRP A 164 -0.81 11.77 7.04
N ARG A 165 -0.32 10.73 6.36
CA ARG A 165 0.57 9.70 6.93
C ARG A 165 1.94 9.76 6.24
N PRO A 166 2.87 10.60 6.70
CA PRO A 166 4.16 10.80 6.06
C PRO A 166 4.95 9.49 5.88
N GLU A 167 4.86 8.59 6.85
CA GLU A 167 5.48 7.27 6.80
C GLU A 167 4.98 6.47 5.58
N ASP A 168 3.67 6.36 5.40
CA ASP A 168 3.08 5.63 4.27
C ASP A 168 3.45 6.31 2.94
N ILE A 169 3.49 7.64 2.89
CA ILE A 169 3.89 8.38 1.69
C ILE A 169 5.36 8.11 1.32
N ILE A 170 6.25 8.10 2.31
CA ILE A 170 7.67 7.84 2.09
C ILE A 170 7.89 6.39 1.63
N PHE A 171 7.27 5.41 2.26
CA PHE A 171 7.56 4.01 1.99
C PHE A 171 6.69 3.43 0.87
N PHE A 172 5.37 3.62 0.91
CA PHE A 172 4.47 3.09 -0.10
C PHE A 172 4.33 4.00 -1.33
N GLY A 173 4.68 5.28 -1.24
CA GLY A 173 4.81 6.16 -2.40
C GLY A 173 6.23 6.14 -2.96
N ALA A 174 7.17 6.76 -2.24
CA ALA A 174 8.51 7.00 -2.79
C ALA A 174 9.37 5.73 -2.89
N ALA A 175 9.47 4.92 -1.83
CA ALA A 175 10.32 3.74 -1.85
C ALA A 175 9.79 2.65 -2.80
N PHE A 176 8.47 2.44 -2.84
CA PHE A 176 7.84 1.54 -3.80
C PHE A 176 8.00 2.01 -5.24
N THR A 177 7.74 3.28 -5.53
CA THR A 177 7.99 3.80 -6.87
C THR A 177 9.48 3.71 -7.24
N TYR A 178 10.38 3.97 -6.30
CA TYR A 178 11.81 3.78 -6.53
C TYR A 178 12.13 2.30 -6.86
N SER A 179 11.59 1.35 -6.11
CA SER A 179 11.75 -0.08 -6.41
C SER A 179 11.21 -0.45 -7.79
N TYR A 180 10.04 0.10 -8.16
CA TYR A 180 9.47 -0.06 -9.49
C TYR A 180 10.36 0.52 -10.58
N SER A 181 10.98 1.69 -10.33
CA SER A 181 11.85 2.36 -11.30
C SER A 181 13.08 1.52 -11.68
N VAL A 182 13.56 0.67 -10.77
CA VAL A 182 14.66 -0.27 -10.99
C VAL A 182 14.17 -1.53 -11.67
N ASN A 183 13.15 -2.17 -11.10
CA ASN A 183 12.82 -3.56 -11.41
C ASN A 183 11.65 -3.71 -12.41
N ARG A 184 10.83 -2.68 -12.57
CA ARG A 184 9.61 -2.65 -13.41
C ARG A 184 8.65 -3.82 -13.14
N LYS A 185 8.57 -4.27 -11.87
CA LYS A 185 7.76 -5.40 -11.41
C LYS A 185 6.73 -4.96 -10.37
N PRO A 186 5.48 -4.69 -10.77
CA PRO A 186 4.46 -4.15 -9.87
C PRO A 186 3.97 -5.21 -8.87
N LEU A 187 3.95 -6.49 -9.24
CA LEU A 187 3.56 -7.57 -8.31
C LEU A 187 4.48 -7.66 -7.09
N VAL A 188 5.75 -7.28 -7.24
CA VAL A 188 6.69 -7.20 -6.11
C VAL A 188 6.25 -6.16 -5.09
N LEU A 189 5.71 -5.03 -5.55
CA LEU A 189 5.18 -3.98 -4.66
C LEU A 189 3.95 -4.48 -3.92
N VAL A 190 3.07 -5.26 -4.57
CA VAL A 190 1.92 -5.89 -3.91
C VAL A 190 2.39 -6.83 -2.79
N ILE A 191 3.40 -7.66 -3.05
CA ILE A 191 3.97 -8.56 -2.03
C ILE A 191 4.54 -7.76 -0.86
N ALA A 192 5.34 -6.73 -1.14
CA ALA A 192 5.93 -5.86 -0.11
C ALA A 192 4.85 -5.11 0.68
N TYR A 193 3.78 -4.64 0.00
CA TYR A 193 2.62 -4.00 0.62
C TYR A 193 1.94 -4.93 1.61
N LEU A 194 1.59 -6.14 1.18
CA LEU A 194 0.95 -7.16 2.03
C LEU A 194 1.84 -7.52 3.22
N LEU A 195 3.16 -7.64 3.02
CA LEU A 195 4.12 -7.87 4.11
C LEU A 195 4.29 -6.68 5.05
N SER A 196 3.86 -5.47 4.67
CA SER A 196 4.02 -4.27 5.50
C SER A 196 2.76 -3.92 6.29
N GLU A 197 1.60 -4.29 5.76
CA GLU A 197 0.29 -3.86 6.23
C GLU A 197 -0.08 -4.45 7.61
N LEU A 198 0.20 -3.69 8.67
CA LEU A 198 -0.05 -4.11 10.05
C LEU A 198 -1.51 -4.58 10.32
N PRO A 199 -2.55 -3.86 9.83
CA PRO A 199 -3.94 -4.30 10.00
C PRO A 199 -4.27 -5.66 9.38
N LEU A 200 -3.66 -5.99 8.24
CA LEU A 200 -3.80 -7.32 7.64
C LEU A 200 -3.27 -8.39 8.61
N TRP A 201 -2.06 -8.21 9.10
CA TRP A 201 -1.42 -9.20 9.98
C TRP A 201 -2.07 -9.27 11.36
N TRP A 202 -2.69 -8.19 11.84
CA TRP A 202 -3.55 -8.25 13.00
C TRP A 202 -4.72 -9.22 12.78
N CYS A 203 -5.44 -9.08 11.66
CA CYS A 203 -6.55 -9.99 11.32
C CYS A 203 -6.11 -11.46 11.25
N LEU A 204 -4.91 -11.72 10.72
CA LEU A 204 -4.38 -13.07 10.54
C LEU A 204 -3.85 -13.70 11.83
N LEU A 205 -3.18 -12.92 12.68
CA LEU A 205 -2.39 -13.45 13.80
C LEU A 205 -3.03 -13.18 15.17
N SER A 206 -4.03 -12.31 15.27
CA SER A 206 -4.55 -11.89 16.57
C SER A 206 -5.11 -13.02 17.41
N SER A 207 -5.75 -14.00 16.79
CA SER A 207 -6.27 -15.20 17.47
C SER A 207 -5.17 -16.15 17.95
N LEU A 208 -3.94 -16.01 17.44
CA LEU A 208 -2.77 -16.81 17.82
C LEU A 208 -1.96 -16.19 18.97
N GLY A 209 -2.33 -14.98 19.39
CA GLY A 209 -1.76 -14.29 20.54
C GLY A 209 -0.53 -13.42 20.25
N LYS A 210 -0.20 -12.58 21.23
CA LYS A 210 0.82 -11.52 21.14
C LYS A 210 2.22 -12.01 20.75
N ALA A 211 2.61 -13.22 21.18
CA ALA A 211 3.92 -13.78 20.89
C ALA A 211 4.11 -14.05 19.38
N VAL A 212 3.07 -14.56 18.71
CA VAL A 212 3.10 -14.81 17.26
C VAL A 212 3.14 -13.50 16.49
N PHE A 213 2.37 -12.50 16.92
CA PHE A 213 2.40 -11.16 16.33
C PHE A 213 3.79 -10.51 16.46
N ALA A 214 4.40 -10.55 17.65
CA ALA A 214 5.75 -10.04 17.86
C ALA A 214 6.80 -10.80 17.04
N GLY A 215 6.66 -12.12 16.91
CA GLY A 215 7.48 -12.95 16.05
C GLY A 215 7.45 -12.49 14.60
N TYR A 216 6.24 -12.19 14.07
CA TYR A 216 6.08 -11.65 12.73
C TYR A 216 6.75 -10.27 12.55
N ILE A 217 6.56 -9.32 13.48
CA ILE A 217 7.21 -8.00 13.44
C ILE A 217 8.73 -8.12 13.44
N THR A 218 9.26 -9.04 14.24
CA THR A 218 10.69 -9.30 14.34
C THR A 218 11.21 -9.95 13.05
N ALA A 219 10.51 -10.96 12.53
CA ALA A 219 10.89 -11.68 11.33
C ALA A 219 10.96 -10.74 10.11
N ARG A 220 9.96 -9.88 9.89
CA ARG A 220 9.98 -8.95 8.74
C ARG A 220 11.12 -7.94 8.81
N PHE A 221 11.48 -7.49 10.02
CA PHE A 221 12.66 -6.64 10.23
C PHE A 221 13.95 -7.39 9.87
N LEU A 222 14.15 -8.60 10.43
CA LEU A 222 15.35 -9.40 10.20
C LEU A 222 15.53 -9.79 8.73
N ILE A 223 14.44 -10.19 8.07
CA ILE A 223 14.44 -10.53 6.63
C ILE A 223 14.87 -9.31 5.80
N SER A 224 14.37 -8.13 6.13
CA SER A 224 14.70 -6.91 5.40
C SER A 224 16.11 -6.43 5.67
N ALA A 225 16.60 -6.60 6.91
CA ALA A 225 17.98 -6.33 7.26
C ALA A 225 18.93 -7.25 6.47
N TYR A 226 18.63 -8.55 6.44
CA TYR A 226 19.37 -9.53 5.64
C TYR A 226 19.44 -9.12 4.16
N PHE A 227 18.31 -8.74 3.55
CA PHE A 227 18.31 -8.30 2.17
C PHE A 227 19.09 -7.01 1.96
N LEU A 228 19.01 -6.04 2.86
CA LEU A 228 19.82 -4.82 2.76
C LEU A 228 21.31 -5.14 2.79
N PHE A 229 21.77 -5.97 3.74
CA PHE A 229 23.18 -6.35 3.82
C PHE A 229 23.64 -7.13 2.59
N LYS A 230 22.79 -7.99 2.04
CA LYS A 230 23.08 -8.70 0.79
C LYS A 230 23.30 -7.75 -0.40
N HIS A 231 22.61 -6.60 -0.44
CA HIS A 231 22.77 -5.59 -1.50
C HIS A 231 23.98 -4.66 -1.29
N LEU A 232 24.58 -4.66 -0.09
CA LEU A 232 25.75 -3.83 0.26
C LEU A 232 27.08 -4.58 0.21
N ALA A 233 27.05 -5.92 0.28
CA ALA A 233 28.23 -6.80 0.22
C ALA A 233 28.62 -7.13 -1.23
#